data_AF-A0A2V7TQ65-F1
#
_entry.id   AF-A0A2V7TQ65-F1
#
_cell.length_a   1.000
_cell.length_b   1.000
_cell.length_c   1.000
_cell.angle_alpha   90.00
_cell.angle_beta   90.00
_cell.angle_gamma   90.00
#
_symmetry.space_group_name_H-M   'P 1'
#
loop_
_entity.id
_entity.type
_entity.pdbx_description
1 polymer ?
#
loop_
_entity_poly.entity_id
_entity_poly.type
_entity_poly.pdbx_seq_one_letter_code
_entity_poly.pdbx_strand_id
1 'polypeptide(L)'
;MLPAPAPPTVRDRLVRLRLMLVALSVCLWGVVVIVRLVQLQVLGRESFARQAARQSERTINLDPRRGPILDRNGRPLAVSVDAESIYSVPQEIHEPDKTAAALARALGLDTAARRELVAQLQRNRAFVWVRRKV
;
A
#
# COMPACT_ATOMS: atom_id res chain seq x y z
N MET A 1 -56.99 -39.93 -16.44
CA MET A 1 -57.33 -38.57 -16.90
C MET A 1 -57.09 -37.62 -15.74
N LEU A 2 -56.05 -36.79 -15.79
CA LEU A 2 -55.75 -35.83 -14.72
C LEU A 2 -56.72 -34.64 -14.83
N PRO A 3 -57.30 -34.14 -13.72
CA PRO A 3 -58.16 -32.96 -13.75
C PRO A 3 -57.36 -31.73 -14.22
N ALA A 4 -57.99 -30.90 -15.04
CA ALA A 4 -57.40 -29.65 -15.51
C ALA A 4 -57.06 -28.74 -14.31
N PRO A 5 -55.92 -28.01 -14.35
CA PRO A 5 -55.54 -27.13 -13.26
C PRO A 5 -56.61 -26.04 -13.07
N ALA A 6 -56.98 -25.80 -11.82
CA ALA A 6 -57.98 -24.79 -11.47
C ALA A 6 -57.56 -23.39 -11.97
N PRO A 7 -58.52 -22.56 -12.43
CA PRO A 7 -58.21 -21.23 -12.93
C PRO A 7 -57.59 -20.37 -11.83
N PRO A 8 -56.61 -19.51 -12.16
CA PRO A 8 -55.89 -18.71 -11.17
C PRO A 8 -56.85 -17.81 -10.39
N THR A 9 -56.73 -17.84 -9.08
CA THR A 9 -57.57 -17.05 -8.19
C THR A 9 -57.15 -15.56 -8.22
N VAL A 10 -58.02 -14.67 -7.74
CA VAL A 10 -57.68 -13.23 -7.61
C VAL A 10 -56.43 -13.03 -6.74
N ARG A 11 -56.24 -13.88 -5.72
CA ARG A 11 -55.04 -13.87 -4.86
C ARG A 11 -53.77 -14.17 -5.64
N ASP A 12 -53.80 -15.13 -6.56
CA ASP A 12 -52.64 -15.51 -7.39
C ASP A 12 -52.25 -14.40 -8.36
N ARG A 13 -53.24 -13.66 -8.89
CA ARG A 13 -53.00 -12.47 -9.73
C ARG A 13 -52.33 -11.34 -8.95
N LEU A 14 -52.78 -11.06 -7.73
CA LEU A 14 -52.19 -10.03 -6.86
C LEU A 14 -50.76 -10.38 -6.42
N VAL A 15 -50.49 -11.66 -6.09
CA VAL A 15 -49.15 -12.14 -5.75
C VAL A 15 -48.21 -12.02 -6.95
N ARG A 16 -48.66 -12.43 -8.15
CA ARG A 16 -47.87 -12.31 -9.38
C ARG A 16 -47.54 -10.86 -9.73
N LEU A 17 -48.50 -9.94 -9.58
CA LEU A 17 -48.29 -8.51 -9.79
C LEU A 17 -47.26 -7.94 -8.80
N ARG A 18 -47.37 -8.29 -7.51
CA ARG A 18 -46.40 -7.87 -6.48
C ARG A 18 -44.99 -8.40 -6.79
N LEU A 19 -44.87 -9.67 -7.19
CA LEU A 19 -43.59 -10.26 -7.59
C LEU A 19 -43.01 -9.57 -8.82
N MET A 20 -43.83 -9.24 -9.83
CA MET A 20 -43.39 -8.48 -10.99
C MET A 20 -42.91 -7.07 -10.62
N LEU A 21 -43.61 -6.37 -9.73
CA LEU A 21 -43.20 -5.05 -9.25
C LEU A 21 -41.86 -5.10 -8.49
N VAL A 22 -41.66 -6.12 -7.65
CA VAL A 22 -40.39 -6.34 -6.94
C VAL A 22 -39.27 -6.69 -7.92
N ALA A 23 -39.52 -7.58 -8.89
CA ALA A 23 -38.53 -7.93 -9.91
C ALA A 23 -38.14 -6.70 -10.74
N LEU A 24 -39.12 -5.86 -11.11
CA LEU A 24 -38.89 -4.61 -11.83
C LEU A 24 -38.07 -3.62 -11.01
N SER A 25 -38.38 -3.46 -9.71
CA SER A 25 -37.63 -2.55 -8.85
C SER A 25 -36.18 -2.99 -8.65
N VAL A 26 -35.94 -4.28 -8.46
CA VAL A 26 -34.60 -4.87 -8.38
C VAL A 26 -33.83 -4.68 -9.70
N CYS A 27 -34.50 -4.91 -10.84
CA CYS A 27 -33.88 -4.72 -12.15
C CYS A 27 -33.49 -3.25 -12.38
N LEU A 28 -34.41 -2.32 -12.07
CA LEU A 28 -34.14 -0.89 -12.18
C LEU A 28 -32.99 -0.46 -11.27
N TRP A 29 -32.94 -0.97 -10.05
CA TRP A 29 -31.83 -0.73 -9.13
C TRP A 29 -30.49 -1.26 -9.68
N GLY A 30 -30.51 -2.46 -10.27
CA GLY A 30 -29.35 -3.03 -10.95
C GLY A 30 -28.83 -2.14 -12.09
N VAL A 31 -29.73 -1.56 -12.89
CA VAL A 31 -29.37 -0.61 -13.95
C VAL A 31 -28.67 0.63 -13.36
N VAL A 32 -29.18 1.20 -12.27
CA VAL A 32 -28.55 2.35 -11.59
C VAL A 32 -27.13 2.02 -11.13
N VAL A 33 -26.91 0.84 -10.57
CA VAL A 33 -25.58 0.37 -10.15
C VAL A 33 -24.63 0.25 -11.35
N ILE A 34 -25.10 -0.34 -12.46
CA ILE A 34 -24.29 -0.48 -13.68
C ILE A 34 -23.91 0.90 -14.23
N VAL A 35 -24.85 1.84 -14.31
CA VAL A 35 -24.58 3.22 -14.76
C VAL A 35 -23.52 3.87 -13.86
N ARG A 36 -23.63 3.71 -12.54
CA ARG A 36 -22.63 4.24 -11.60
C ARG A 36 -21.26 3.60 -11.79
N LEU A 37 -21.20 2.30 -12.04
CA LEU A 37 -19.95 1.60 -12.36
C LEU A 37 -19.32 2.15 -13.64
N VAL A 38 -20.09 2.29 -14.72
CA VAL A 38 -19.60 2.84 -15.98
C VAL A 38 -19.12 4.29 -15.78
N GLN A 39 -19.82 5.09 -14.98
CA GLN A 39 -19.37 6.44 -14.63
C GLN A 39 -17.99 6.42 -13.96
N LEU A 40 -17.78 5.56 -12.95
CA LEU A 40 -16.49 5.48 -12.25
C LEU A 40 -15.39 4.90 -13.13
N GLN A 41 -15.70 3.88 -13.94
CA GLN A 41 -14.72 3.13 -14.74
C GLN A 41 -14.37 3.79 -16.08
N VAL A 42 -15.27 4.57 -16.68
CA VAL A 42 -15.04 5.19 -18.00
C VAL A 42 -14.70 6.66 -17.85
N LEU A 43 -15.53 7.43 -17.11
CA LEU A 43 -15.31 8.87 -16.90
C LEU A 43 -14.24 9.13 -15.82
N GLY A 44 -14.19 8.31 -14.77
CA GLY A 44 -13.24 8.45 -13.66
C GLY A 44 -11.87 7.79 -13.88
N ARG A 45 -11.66 7.05 -14.97
CA ARG A 45 -10.46 6.21 -15.18
C ARG A 45 -9.16 6.99 -15.05
N GLU A 46 -9.10 8.18 -15.63
CA GLU A 46 -7.84 8.91 -15.72
C GLU A 46 -7.46 9.58 -14.40
N SER A 47 -8.44 10.02 -13.62
CA SER A 47 -8.18 10.61 -12.30
C SER A 47 -7.76 9.53 -11.31
N PHE A 48 -8.44 8.37 -11.31
CA PHE A 48 -8.08 7.26 -10.41
C PHE A 48 -6.77 6.59 -10.82
N ALA A 49 -6.50 6.43 -12.12
CA ALA A 49 -5.22 5.93 -12.60
C ALA A 49 -4.06 6.88 -12.24
N ARG A 50 -4.25 8.20 -12.39
CA ARG A 50 -3.24 9.20 -11.98
C ARG A 50 -3.01 9.17 -10.47
N GLN A 51 -4.05 8.99 -9.68
CA GLN A 51 -3.92 8.93 -8.21
C GLN A 51 -3.23 7.65 -7.76
N ALA A 52 -3.55 6.51 -8.38
CA ALA A 52 -2.85 5.24 -8.15
C ALA A 52 -1.38 5.32 -8.58
N ALA A 53 -1.08 5.94 -9.73
CA ALA A 53 0.28 6.18 -10.19
C ALA A 53 1.06 7.04 -9.19
N ARG A 54 0.47 8.13 -8.68
CA ARG A 54 1.11 8.97 -7.63
C ARG A 54 1.34 8.25 -6.30
N GLN A 55 0.51 7.26 -5.97
CA GLN A 55 0.69 6.45 -4.77
C GLN A 55 1.77 5.36 -4.96
N SER A 56 1.94 4.86 -6.18
CA SER A 56 2.96 3.86 -6.53
C SER A 56 4.32 4.48 -6.85
N GLU A 57 4.35 5.67 -7.43
CA GLU A 57 5.56 6.42 -7.76
C GLU A 57 6.02 7.17 -6.52
N ARG A 58 6.89 6.53 -5.75
CA ARG A 58 7.60 7.22 -4.68
C ARG A 58 8.67 8.11 -5.33
N THR A 59 8.38 9.39 -5.51
CA THR A 59 9.38 10.35 -6.00
C THR A 59 10.49 10.48 -4.95
N ILE A 60 11.60 9.81 -5.18
CA ILE A 60 12.82 10.00 -4.40
C ILE A 60 13.55 11.18 -5.03
N ASN A 61 13.53 12.33 -4.35
CA ASN A 61 14.32 13.47 -4.79
C ASN A 61 15.80 13.13 -4.56
N LEU A 62 16.59 13.06 -5.64
CA LEU A 62 18.03 12.84 -5.56
C LEU A 62 18.68 14.21 -5.39
N ASP A 63 19.10 14.53 -4.17
CA ASP A 63 19.80 15.78 -3.91
C ASP A 63 21.10 15.82 -4.74
N PRO A 64 21.38 16.92 -5.47
CA PRO A 64 22.59 17.03 -6.26
C PRO A 64 23.82 17.03 -5.34
N ARG A 65 24.88 16.36 -5.79
CA ARG A 65 26.15 16.30 -5.03
C ARG A 65 26.72 17.72 -4.88
N ARG A 66 27.10 18.08 -3.64
CA ARG A 66 27.73 19.37 -3.36
C ARG A 66 29.09 19.45 -4.06
N GLY A 67 29.33 20.57 -4.74
CA GLY A 67 30.62 20.86 -5.37
C GLY A 67 31.75 20.99 -4.32
N PRO A 68 33.00 20.65 -4.69
CA PRO A 68 34.14 20.82 -3.81
C PRO A 68 34.44 22.31 -3.58
N ILE A 69 34.85 22.66 -2.35
CA ILE A 69 35.38 23.99 -2.04
C ILE A 69 36.90 23.95 -2.28
N LEU A 70 37.39 24.83 -3.15
CA LEU A 70 38.80 24.92 -3.53
C LEU A 70 39.41 26.22 -2.99
N ASP A 71 40.69 26.20 -2.62
CA ASP A 71 41.50 27.40 -2.38
C ASP A 71 41.92 28.06 -3.72
N ARG A 72 42.49 29.27 -3.66
CA ARG A 72 43.00 30.03 -4.83
C ARG A 72 43.98 29.25 -5.71
N ASN A 73 44.67 28.27 -5.14
CA ASN A 73 45.63 27.41 -5.84
C ASN A 73 45.00 26.10 -6.36
N GLY A 74 43.67 25.97 -6.32
CA GLY A 74 42.95 24.77 -6.77
C GLY A 74 42.99 23.58 -5.80
N ARG A 75 43.48 23.77 -4.56
CA ARG A 75 43.55 22.70 -3.56
C ARG A 75 42.20 22.52 -2.85
N PRO A 76 41.69 21.28 -2.69
CA PRO A 76 40.42 21.05 -2.03
C PRO A 76 40.50 21.31 -0.52
N LEU A 77 39.55 22.09 0.00
CA LEU A 77 39.35 22.37 1.43
C LEU A 77 38.17 21.60 2.02
N ALA A 78 37.14 21.34 1.22
CA ALA A 78 36.00 20.52 1.62
C ALA A 78 35.45 19.75 0.41
N VAL A 79 35.21 18.46 0.60
CA VAL A 79 34.66 17.55 -0.42
C VAL A 79 33.52 16.74 0.16
N SER A 80 32.53 16.41 -0.67
CA SER A 80 31.48 15.46 -0.31
C SER A 80 31.93 14.04 -0.61
N VAL A 81 31.92 13.19 0.40
CA VAL A 81 32.17 11.75 0.28
C VAL A 81 30.86 10.99 0.42
N ASP A 82 30.67 9.99 -0.42
CA ASP A 82 29.53 9.09 -0.32
C ASP A 82 29.72 8.20 0.91
N ALA A 83 28.65 8.01 1.67
CA ALA A 83 28.67 7.19 2.89
C ALA A 83 27.42 6.33 2.92
N GLU A 84 27.60 5.02 3.00
CA GLU A 84 26.48 4.09 3.09
C GLU A 84 25.97 4.05 4.53
N SER A 85 24.66 3.87 4.70
CA SER A 85 24.05 3.73 6.01
C SER A 85 22.91 2.73 5.93
N ILE A 86 22.83 1.87 6.95
CA ILE A 86 21.88 0.77 7.02
C ILE A 86 20.84 1.14 8.07
N TYR A 87 19.57 1.12 7.66
CA TYR A 87 18.43 1.33 8.53
C TYR A 87 17.48 0.14 8.46
N SER A 88 16.56 0.09 9.41
CA SER A 88 15.52 -0.92 9.51
C SER A 88 14.19 -0.26 9.84
N VAL A 89 13.11 -0.89 9.40
CA VAL A 89 11.72 -0.53 9.72
C VAL A 89 11.16 -1.64 10.62
N PRO A 90 11.20 -1.49 11.95
CA PRO A 90 10.73 -2.51 12.90
C PRO A 90 9.36 -3.11 12.59
N GLN A 91 8.43 -2.30 12.09
CA GLN A 91 7.07 -2.72 11.76
C GLN A 91 6.98 -3.74 10.62
N GLU A 92 8.00 -3.83 9.77
CA GLU A 92 8.07 -4.78 8.66
C GLU A 92 8.83 -6.07 9.05
N ILE A 93 9.34 -6.15 10.28
CA ILE A 93 10.17 -7.25 10.75
C ILE A 93 9.34 -8.22 11.59
N HIS A 94 9.12 -9.42 11.06
CA HIS A 94 8.35 -10.47 11.75
C HIS A 94 9.12 -11.11 12.91
N GLU A 95 10.43 -11.33 12.76
CA GLU A 95 11.26 -12.00 13.77
C GLU A 95 12.47 -11.12 14.15
N PRO A 96 12.31 -10.19 15.13
CA PRO A 96 13.34 -9.23 15.52
C PRO A 96 14.65 -9.88 15.96
N ASP A 97 14.59 -10.94 16.76
CA ASP A 97 15.76 -11.62 17.32
C ASP A 97 16.63 -12.30 16.27
N LYS A 98 16.00 -12.99 15.31
CA LYS A 98 16.69 -13.64 14.18
C LYS A 98 17.26 -12.61 13.22
N THR A 99 16.50 -11.55 12.93
CA THR A 99 16.93 -10.46 12.05
C THR A 99 18.14 -9.73 12.64
N ALA A 100 18.10 -9.39 13.93
CA ALA A 100 19.23 -8.78 14.63
C ALA A 100 20.46 -9.71 14.68
N ALA A 101 20.27 -11.02 14.82
CA ALA A 101 21.38 -11.97 14.80
C ALA A 101 22.07 -12.05 13.42
N ALA A 102 21.28 -12.03 12.34
CA ALA A 102 21.80 -12.01 10.98
C ALA A 102 22.53 -10.69 10.69
N LEU A 103 21.94 -9.55 11.06
CA LEU A 103 22.56 -8.23 10.91
C LEU A 103 23.85 -8.09 11.72
N ALA A 104 23.86 -8.59 12.96
CA ALA A 104 25.06 -8.57 13.79
C ALA A 104 26.21 -9.37 13.18
N ARG A 105 25.92 -10.53 12.56
CA ARG A 105 26.93 -11.34 11.87
C ARG A 105 27.45 -10.65 10.61
N ALA A 106 26.56 -10.07 9.81
CA ALA A 106 26.95 -9.38 8.57
C ALA A 106 27.75 -8.10 8.82
N LEU A 107 27.47 -7.39 9.93
CA LEU A 107 28.08 -6.10 10.26
C LEU A 107 29.20 -6.20 11.30
N GLY A 108 29.54 -7.42 11.76
CA GLY A 108 30.55 -7.63 12.79
C GLY A 108 30.23 -6.92 14.12
N LEU A 109 28.94 -6.81 14.48
CA LEU A 109 28.53 -6.16 15.73
C LEU A 109 28.89 -7.03 16.93
N ASP A 110 29.31 -6.37 18.01
CA ASP A 110 29.57 -7.04 19.29
C ASP A 110 28.25 -7.48 19.99
N THR A 111 28.40 -8.27 21.05
CA THR A 111 27.27 -8.83 21.80
C THR A 111 26.45 -7.74 22.52
N ALA A 112 27.04 -6.58 22.78
CA ALA A 112 26.35 -5.44 23.39
C ALA A 112 25.47 -4.72 22.36
N ALA A 113 26.04 -4.36 21.20
CA ALA A 113 25.34 -3.73 20.09
C ALA A 113 24.23 -4.63 19.51
N ARG A 114 24.44 -5.95 19.47
CA ARG A 114 23.38 -6.88 19.09
C ARG A 114 22.18 -6.82 20.03
N ARG A 115 22.42 -6.79 21.35
CA ARG A 115 21.34 -6.70 22.35
C ARG A 115 20.58 -5.38 22.24
N GLU A 116 21.30 -4.29 22.01
CA GLU A 116 20.69 -2.99 21.76
C GLU A 116 19.84 -3.01 20.48
N LEU A 117 20.35 -3.58 19.39
CA LEU A 117 19.62 -3.70 18.13
C LEU A 117 18.32 -4.49 18.30
N VAL A 118 18.35 -5.63 19.00
CA VAL A 118 17.13 -6.41 19.33
C VAL A 118 16.11 -5.52 20.06
N ALA A 119 16.54 -4.80 21.09
CA ALA A 119 15.66 -3.91 21.85
C ALA A 119 15.09 -2.77 20.98
N GLN A 120 15.84 -2.30 19.99
CA GLN A 120 15.36 -1.29 19.05
C GLN A 120 14.38 -1.87 18.01
N LEU A 121 14.62 -3.09 17.52
CA LEU A 121 13.75 -3.78 16.56
C LEU A 121 12.43 -4.28 17.17
N GLN A 122 12.40 -4.54 18.48
CA GLN A 122 11.16 -4.90 19.19
C GLN A 122 10.27 -3.69 19.50
N ARG A 123 10.81 -2.47 19.42
CA ARG A 123 10.03 -1.25 19.64
C ARG A 123 9.21 -0.93 18.39
N ASN A 124 7.95 -0.53 18.61
CA ASN A 124 7.06 -0.07 17.54
C ASN A 124 7.49 1.33 17.04
N ARG A 125 8.53 1.38 16.20
CA ARG A 125 9.03 2.60 15.54
C ARG A 125 9.00 2.42 14.03
N ALA A 126 8.76 3.51 13.31
CA ALA A 126 8.79 3.52 11.86
C ALA A 126 10.22 3.45 11.29
N PHE A 127 11.25 3.72 12.10
CA PHE A 127 12.62 3.85 11.63
C PHE A 127 13.64 3.64 12.76
N VAL A 128 14.66 2.82 12.50
CA VAL A 128 15.81 2.58 13.39
C VAL A 128 17.11 2.48 12.57
N TRP A 129 18.14 3.22 12.96
CA TRP A 129 19.49 3.08 12.39
C TRP A 129 20.15 1.79 12.90
N VAL A 130 20.60 0.93 11.98
CA VAL A 130 21.38 -0.27 12.31
C VAL A 130 22.88 0.07 12.35
N ARG A 131 23.36 0.78 11.32
CA ARG A 131 24.73 1.28 11.24
C ARG A 131 24.78 2.52 10.36
N ARG A 132 25.58 3.52 10.75
CA ARG A 132 25.75 4.77 9.99
C ARG A 132 27.17 4.84 9.46
N LYS A 133 27.33 5.37 8.25
CA LYS A 133 28.63 5.60 7.59
C LYS A 133 29.50 4.34 7.58
N VAL A 134 28.97 3.30 6.93
CA VAL A 134 29.69 2.04 6.68
C VAL A 134 30.69 2.24 5.54
#